data_AF-A0AAN8MKY4-F1
#
_entry.id   AF-A0AAN8MKY4-F1
#
_cell.length_a   1.000
_cell.length_b   1.000
_cell.length_c   1.000
_cell.angle_alpha   90.00
_cell.angle_beta   90.00
_cell.angle_gamma   90.00
#
_symmetry.space_group_name_H-M   'P 1'
#
loop_
_entity.id
_entity.type
_entity.pdbx_description
1 polymer ?
#
loop_
_entity_poly.entity_id
_entity_poly.type
_entity_poly.pdbx_seq_one_letter_code
_entity_poly.pdbx_strand_id
1 'polypeptide(L)'
;MSHSLYIITYDRGTHWETGDVKAYHWTFLIELSTSTGLKHQLRGMPGSYYYPGPEAADPGSEEPGRTVMINTHNGTTRSNGLSEDDDEEEDEEGEQTNGISRDDSATQIVVAKLEIGSVDQSRLGEFEKACREGYVEKEEVKGGDGRWNCQEWCLGVLEGLKVKDMGRDIWYGREEIKGWLREKDHSLMAVE
;
A
#
# COMPACT_ATOMS: atom_id res chain seq x y z
N MET A 1 -1.50 -22.39 11.76
CA MET A 1 -1.54 -22.10 10.32
C MET A 1 -0.77 -20.81 10.11
N SER A 2 0.10 -20.78 9.13
CA SER A 2 0.90 -19.62 8.74
C SER A 2 0.42 -19.09 7.39
N HIS A 3 0.56 -17.79 7.19
CA HIS A 3 0.15 -17.05 6.01
C HIS A 3 1.34 -16.38 5.36
N SER A 4 1.46 -16.44 4.05
CA SER A 4 2.58 -15.81 3.35
C SER A 4 2.53 -14.29 3.50
N LEU A 5 3.69 -13.71 3.75
CA LEU A 5 3.90 -12.28 3.94
C LEU A 5 4.69 -11.74 2.75
N TYR A 6 4.15 -10.69 2.15
CA TYR A 6 4.73 -10.03 0.99
C TYR A 6 4.99 -8.56 1.27
N ILE A 7 5.98 -7.99 0.58
CA ILE A 7 6.09 -6.54 0.36
C ILE A 7 5.72 -6.26 -1.09
N ILE A 8 4.88 -5.26 -1.31
CA ILE A 8 4.44 -4.83 -2.63
C ILE A 8 4.92 -3.40 -2.86
N THR A 9 5.36 -3.14 -4.09
CA THR A 9 5.78 -1.81 -4.55
C THR A 9 4.85 -1.31 -5.64
N TYR A 10 4.42 -0.05 -5.53
CA TYR A 10 3.58 0.60 -6.52
C TYR A 10 4.27 1.82 -7.11
N ASP A 11 4.17 1.96 -8.43
CA ASP A 11 4.37 3.22 -9.13
C ASP A 11 3.09 4.06 -8.99
N ARG A 12 3.23 5.28 -8.50
CA ARG A 12 2.11 6.22 -8.28
C ARG A 12 1.92 7.20 -9.45
N GLY A 13 2.75 7.08 -10.48
CA GLY A 13 2.77 7.96 -11.63
C GLY A 13 3.26 9.36 -11.29
N THR A 14 2.74 10.34 -12.02
CA THR A 14 3.23 11.73 -11.99
C THR A 14 2.21 12.66 -11.34
N HIS A 15 2.67 13.73 -10.68
CA HIS A 15 1.81 14.79 -10.21
C HIS A 15 1.24 15.57 -11.40
N TRP A 16 -0.09 15.70 -11.47
CA TRP A 16 -0.77 16.24 -12.65
C TRP A 16 -0.47 17.74 -12.89
N GLU A 17 -0.20 18.49 -11.82
CA GLU A 17 0.07 19.93 -11.92
C GLU A 17 1.55 20.26 -12.18
N THR A 18 2.48 19.61 -11.46
CA THR A 18 3.92 19.92 -11.55
C THR A 18 4.65 19.06 -12.58
N GLY A 19 4.09 17.92 -12.96
CA GLY A 19 4.77 16.95 -13.83
C GLY A 19 5.86 16.14 -13.12
N ASP A 20 5.98 16.25 -11.79
CA ASP A 20 6.99 15.51 -11.03
C ASP A 20 6.57 14.06 -10.80
N VAL A 21 7.52 13.13 -10.94
CA VAL A 21 7.31 11.72 -10.60
C VAL A 21 7.03 11.61 -9.09
N LYS A 22 5.92 10.96 -8.74
CA LYS A 22 5.59 10.68 -7.34
C LYS A 22 6.49 9.55 -6.84
N ALA A 23 6.96 9.68 -5.61
CA ALA A 23 7.69 8.61 -4.95
C ALA A 23 6.87 7.31 -4.95
N TYR A 24 7.55 6.18 -5.09
CA TYR A 24 6.91 4.87 -5.05
C TYR A 24 6.21 4.63 -3.70
N HIS A 25 5.24 3.72 -3.70
CA HIS A 25 4.54 3.30 -2.49
C HIS A 25 4.92 1.88 -2.12
N TRP A 26 5.05 1.61 -0.82
CA TRP A 26 5.30 0.26 -0.32
C TRP A 26 4.27 -0.15 0.71
N THR A 27 3.83 -1.39 0.62
CA THR A 27 2.82 -1.99 1.50
C THR A 27 3.22 -3.41 1.87
N PHE A 28 2.72 -3.89 3.01
CA PHE A 28 2.73 -5.30 3.32
C PHE A 28 1.40 -5.93 2.93
N LEU A 29 1.45 -7.17 2.43
CA LEU A 29 0.28 -8.02 2.22
C LEU A 29 0.49 -9.34 2.97
N ILE A 30 -0.50 -9.72 3.77
CA ILE A 30 -0.60 -11.06 4.34
C ILE A 30 -1.69 -11.80 3.57
N GLU A 31 -1.31 -12.86 2.87
CA GLU A 31 -2.23 -13.68 2.08
C GLU A 31 -2.88 -14.75 2.98
N LEU A 32 -4.17 -14.58 3.28
CA LEU A 32 -4.94 -15.53 4.10
C LEU A 32 -5.51 -16.68 3.26
N SER A 33 -5.83 -16.38 1.99
CA SER A 33 -6.28 -17.31 0.95
C SER A 33 -5.98 -16.71 -0.44
N THR A 34 -6.26 -17.45 -1.50
CA THR A 34 -6.05 -17.01 -2.90
C THR A 34 -6.86 -15.76 -3.28
N SER A 35 -7.89 -15.40 -2.52
CA SER A 35 -8.79 -14.28 -2.81
C SER A 35 -9.01 -13.36 -1.61
N THR A 36 -8.24 -13.53 -0.53
CA THR A 36 -8.41 -12.75 0.69
C THR A 36 -7.06 -12.52 1.36
N GLY A 37 -6.73 -11.25 1.57
CA GLY A 37 -5.53 -10.83 2.27
C GLY A 37 -5.76 -9.60 3.13
N LEU A 38 -4.77 -9.33 3.98
CA LEU A 38 -4.69 -8.13 4.80
C LEU A 38 -3.56 -7.25 4.28
N LYS A 39 -3.91 -6.06 3.82
CA LYS A 39 -2.97 -5.05 3.34
C LYS A 39 -2.68 -4.06 4.47
N HIS A 40 -1.40 -3.81 4.74
CA HIS A 40 -0.93 -2.83 5.69
C HIS A 40 -0.15 -1.76 4.94
N GLN A 41 -0.60 -0.52 5.00
CA GLN A 41 0.00 0.57 4.26
C GLN A 41 -0.07 1.90 4.99
N LEU A 42 0.92 2.76 4.75
CA LEU A 42 0.82 4.15 5.15
C LEU A 42 -0.12 4.90 4.20
N ARG A 43 -0.88 5.83 4.76
CA ARG A 43 -1.69 6.79 4.03
C ARG A 43 -1.08 8.18 4.23
N GLY A 44 -1.05 8.96 3.15
CA GLY A 44 -0.67 10.37 3.19
C GLY A 44 -1.90 11.25 3.39
N MET A 45 -1.75 12.28 4.20
CA MET A 45 -2.63 13.45 4.24
C MET A 45 -1.76 14.70 4.07
N PRO A 46 -2.30 15.83 3.61
CA PRO A 46 -1.52 17.07 3.55
C PRO A 46 -0.80 17.33 4.88
N GLY A 47 0.53 17.44 4.84
CA GLY A 47 1.36 17.67 6.02
C GLY A 47 1.72 16.46 6.89
N SER A 48 1.28 15.22 6.60
CA SER A 48 1.67 14.03 7.41
C SER A 48 1.37 12.66 6.77
N TYR A 49 2.02 11.61 7.29
CA TYR A 49 1.69 10.21 7.01
C TYR A 49 1.15 9.51 8.27
N TYR A 50 0.29 8.53 8.08
CA TYR A 50 -0.25 7.71 9.17
C TYR A 50 -0.58 6.29 8.74
N TYR A 51 -0.62 5.37 9.70
CA TYR A 51 -1.06 3.99 9.50
C TYR A 51 -2.50 3.82 9.99
N PRO A 52 -3.49 3.56 9.12
CA PRO A 52 -4.91 3.45 9.51
C PRO A 52 -5.27 2.11 10.16
N GLY A 53 -4.44 1.07 9.98
CA GLY A 53 -4.79 -0.31 10.31
C GLY A 53 -4.75 -1.22 9.08
N PRO A 54 -5.08 -2.51 9.24
CA PRO A 54 -5.17 -3.45 8.13
C PRO A 54 -6.40 -3.17 7.27
N GLU A 55 -6.25 -3.31 5.97
CA GLU A 55 -7.30 -3.18 4.97
C GLU A 55 -7.53 -4.53 4.29
N ALA A 56 -8.78 -4.89 4.00
CA ALA A 56 -9.07 -6.06 3.18
C ALA A 56 -8.51 -5.85 1.77
N ALA A 57 -7.86 -6.88 1.24
CA ALA A 57 -7.28 -6.88 -0.10
C ALA A 57 -7.53 -8.21 -0.81
N ASP A 58 -7.56 -8.16 -2.13
CA ASP A 58 -7.52 -9.34 -2.99
C ASP A 58 -6.07 -9.56 -3.48
N PRO A 59 -5.39 -10.64 -3.04
CA PRO A 59 -4.01 -10.92 -3.45
C PRO A 59 -3.79 -11.02 -4.96
N GLY A 60 -4.81 -11.44 -5.72
CA GLY A 60 -4.73 -11.55 -7.18
C GLY A 60 -4.73 -10.19 -7.90
N SER A 61 -5.24 -9.15 -7.23
CA SER A 61 -5.21 -7.77 -7.71
C SER A 61 -3.85 -7.10 -7.47
N GLU A 62 -2.98 -7.72 -6.66
CA GLU A 62 -1.68 -7.19 -6.25
C GLU A 62 -0.51 -7.84 -7.03
N GLU A 63 -0.78 -8.43 -8.19
CA GLU A 63 0.24 -9.03 -9.06
C GLU A 63 0.98 -7.97 -9.89
N PRO A 64 2.29 -8.14 -10.16
CA PRO A 64 3.04 -7.20 -10.99
C PRO A 64 2.38 -6.92 -12.35
N GLY A 65 2.38 -5.65 -12.76
CA GLY A 65 1.72 -5.16 -13.96
C GLY A 65 0.23 -4.85 -13.79
N ARG A 66 -0.39 -5.21 -12.66
CA ARG A 66 -1.79 -4.84 -12.38
C ARG A 66 -1.92 -3.37 -12.07
N THR A 67 -3.04 -2.81 -12.54
CA THR A 67 -3.45 -1.44 -12.27
C THR A 67 -4.45 -1.42 -11.13
N VAL A 68 -4.20 -0.62 -10.10
CA VAL A 68 -5.05 -0.47 -8.91
C VAL A 68 -5.60 0.95 -8.88
N MET A 69 -6.92 1.07 -8.87
CA MET A 69 -7.60 2.36 -8.68
C MET A 69 -7.73 2.68 -7.20
N ILE A 70 -7.24 3.83 -6.77
CA ILE A 70 -7.42 4.32 -5.39
C ILE A 70 -8.48 5.40 -5.39
N ASN A 71 -9.65 5.09 -4.84
CA ASN A 71 -10.65 6.11 -4.53
C ASN A 71 -10.20 6.86 -3.27
N THR A 72 -9.92 8.15 -3.43
CA THR A 72 -9.47 9.04 -2.34
C THR A 72 -10.61 9.43 -1.38
N HIS A 73 -11.84 8.96 -1.64
CA HIS A 73 -12.98 9.08 -0.75
C HIS A 73 -13.50 7.70 -0.33
N ASN A 74 -13.38 7.44 0.97
CA ASN A 74 -13.76 6.23 1.70
C ASN A 74 -12.97 4.95 1.38
N GLY A 75 -12.33 4.41 2.42
CA GLY A 75 -11.47 3.22 2.40
C GLY A 75 -12.20 1.90 2.12
N THR A 76 -12.70 1.75 0.90
CA THR A 76 -13.19 0.47 0.37
C THR A 76 -12.70 0.29 -1.06
N THR A 77 -11.71 -0.58 -1.23
CA THR A 77 -11.27 -1.08 -2.54
C THR A 77 -12.44 -1.85 -3.17
N ARG A 78 -13.11 -1.29 -4.17
CA ARG A 78 -14.05 -2.05 -5.02
C ARG A 78 -13.26 -2.62 -6.19
N SER A 79 -13.06 -3.94 -6.21
CA SER A 79 -12.69 -4.66 -7.43
C SER A 79 -13.93 -4.71 -8.34
N ASN A 80 -13.77 -4.33 -9.61
CA ASN A 80 -14.87 -4.40 -10.59
C ASN A 80 -15.21 -5.86 -10.89
N GLY A 81 -16.25 -6.37 -10.24
CA GLY A 81 -17.02 -7.54 -10.65
C GLY A 81 -18.31 -7.11 -11.33
N LEU A 82 -18.62 -7.75 -12.45
CA LEU A 82 -19.77 -7.50 -13.33
C LEU A 82 -21.14 -7.54 -12.62
N SER A 83 -22.04 -6.71 -13.12
CA SER A 83 -23.43 -6.44 -12.72
C SER A 83 -24.38 -7.64 -12.77
N GLU A 84 -25.44 -7.64 -11.95
CA GLU A 84 -26.85 -7.46 -12.38
C GLU A 84 -27.81 -7.44 -11.16
N ASP A 85 -28.91 -6.70 -11.36
CA ASP A 85 -30.19 -6.65 -10.66
C ASP A 85 -30.49 -5.53 -9.65
N ASP A 86 -31.48 -4.74 -10.10
CA ASP A 86 -32.18 -3.60 -9.54
C ASP A 86 -32.87 -3.90 -8.19
N ASP A 87 -33.00 -2.87 -7.34
CA ASP A 87 -34.31 -2.46 -6.83
C ASP A 87 -34.23 -1.07 -6.14
N GLU A 88 -35.33 -0.35 -6.32
CA GLU A 88 -35.61 1.07 -6.10
C GLU A 88 -35.47 1.55 -4.63
N GLU A 89 -35.32 2.87 -4.42
CA GLU A 89 -36.14 3.71 -3.51
C GLU A 89 -35.66 5.18 -3.50
N GLU A 90 -36.60 6.07 -3.21
CA GLU A 90 -36.71 7.48 -3.59
C GLU A 90 -35.94 8.51 -2.72
N ASP A 91 -35.75 9.69 -3.33
CA ASP A 91 -35.71 11.06 -2.80
C ASP A 91 -34.81 11.46 -1.62
N GLU A 92 -33.87 12.38 -1.88
CA GLU A 92 -33.72 13.60 -1.08
C GLU A 92 -32.95 14.70 -1.83
N GLU A 93 -33.51 15.91 -1.83
CA GLU A 93 -32.98 17.12 -2.47
C GLU A 93 -31.62 17.53 -1.88
N GLY A 94 -30.61 17.69 -2.74
CA GLY A 94 -29.28 18.17 -2.36
C GLY A 94 -28.68 19.06 -3.44
N GLU A 95 -28.40 20.30 -3.06
CA GLU A 95 -27.89 21.44 -3.83
C GLU A 95 -26.91 21.11 -4.99
N GLN A 96 -27.22 21.65 -6.18
CA GLN A 96 -26.26 21.82 -7.27
C GLN A 96 -25.12 22.75 -6.83
N THR A 97 -23.98 22.17 -6.47
CA THR A 97 -22.70 22.88 -6.47
C THR A 97 -21.97 22.59 -7.78
N ASN A 98 -22.04 23.55 -8.70
CA ASN A 98 -21.13 23.61 -9.84
C ASN A 98 -19.71 23.94 -9.33
N GLY A 99 -18.81 22.95 -9.30
CA GLY A 99 -17.41 23.23 -8.98
C GLY A 99 -16.51 22.00 -8.82
N ILE A 100 -16.01 21.48 -9.95
CA ILE A 100 -14.82 20.62 -10.06
C ILE A 100 -14.94 19.25 -9.36
N SER A 101 -15.73 18.35 -9.94
CA SER A 101 -15.42 16.91 -9.85
C SER A 101 -14.33 16.61 -10.88
N ARG A 102 -13.06 16.76 -10.49
CA ARG A 102 -11.92 16.23 -11.23
C ARG A 102 -11.57 14.91 -10.57
N ASP A 103 -11.84 13.84 -11.31
CA ASP A 103 -11.50 12.45 -11.03
C ASP A 103 -10.27 12.27 -10.11
N ASP A 104 -10.52 12.22 -8.80
CA ASP A 104 -9.51 12.06 -7.74
C ASP A 104 -9.07 10.59 -7.58
N SER A 105 -9.38 9.74 -8.57
CA SER A 105 -8.94 8.35 -8.62
C SER A 105 -7.47 8.29 -9.03
N ALA A 106 -6.58 8.20 -8.04
CA ALA A 106 -5.17 7.98 -8.31
C ALA A 106 -4.98 6.53 -8.76
N THR A 107 -4.65 6.35 -10.03
CA THR A 107 -4.25 5.04 -10.57
C THR A 107 -2.82 4.72 -10.15
N GLN A 108 -2.58 3.50 -9.68
CA GLN A 108 -1.25 2.98 -9.35
C GLN A 108 -0.98 1.68 -10.09
N ILE A 109 0.29 1.38 -10.36
CA ILE A 109 0.72 0.15 -11.03
C ILE A 109 1.55 -0.66 -10.05
N VAL A 110 1.23 -1.95 -9.90
CA VAL A 110 2.06 -2.87 -9.11
C VAL A 110 3.36 -3.14 -9.87
N VAL A 111 4.48 -2.75 -9.29
CA VAL A 111 5.83 -2.90 -9.88
C VAL A 111 6.49 -4.20 -9.47
N ALA A 112 6.29 -4.62 -8.22
CA ALA A 112 6.88 -5.83 -7.67
C ALA A 112 6.06 -6.34 -6.49
N LYS A 113 6.03 -7.67 -6.34
CA LYS A 113 5.49 -8.39 -5.18
C LYS A 113 6.58 -9.38 -4.74
N LEU A 114 7.12 -9.20 -3.54
CA LEU A 114 8.21 -10.02 -3.00
C LEU A 114 7.71 -10.80 -1.79
N GLU A 115 7.74 -12.13 -1.85
CA GLU A 115 7.54 -12.96 -0.66
C GLU A 115 8.76 -12.82 0.27
N ILE A 116 8.50 -12.45 1.51
CA ILE A 116 9.54 -12.20 2.51
C ILE A 116 9.44 -13.13 3.71
N GLY A 117 8.54 -14.11 3.71
CA GLY A 117 8.36 -15.08 4.78
C GLY A 117 6.89 -15.36 5.06
N SER A 118 6.58 -15.83 6.26
CA SER A 118 5.19 -16.10 6.66
C SER A 118 4.90 -15.73 8.12
N VAL A 119 3.66 -15.36 8.43
CA VAL A 119 3.19 -14.99 9.77
C VAL A 119 2.17 -16.00 10.27
N ASP A 120 2.33 -16.49 11.49
CA ASP A 120 1.36 -17.38 12.13
C ASP A 120 0.03 -16.64 12.40
N GLN A 121 -1.11 -17.29 12.14
CA GLN A 121 -2.46 -16.73 12.34
C GLN A 121 -2.66 -16.16 13.76
N SER A 122 -2.10 -16.80 14.79
CA SER A 122 -2.22 -16.33 16.18
C SER A 122 -1.44 -15.04 16.47
N ARG A 123 -0.56 -14.63 15.55
CA ARG A 123 0.34 -13.48 15.70
C ARG A 123 0.00 -12.31 14.77
N LEU A 124 -1.11 -12.38 14.03
CA LEU A 124 -1.55 -11.27 13.16
C LEU A 124 -1.73 -9.96 13.94
N GLY A 125 -2.25 -10.02 15.17
CA GLY A 125 -2.38 -8.82 16.03
C GLY A 125 -1.03 -8.24 16.47
N GLU A 126 -0.01 -9.07 16.67
CA GLU A 126 1.36 -8.60 16.95
C GLU A 126 1.98 -7.94 15.72
N PHE A 127 1.71 -8.47 14.52
CA PHE A 127 2.15 -7.87 13.26
C PHE A 127 1.51 -6.50 13.04
N GLU A 128 0.19 -6.39 13.26
CA GLU A 128 -0.50 -5.10 13.20
C GLU A 128 0.09 -4.10 14.21
N LYS A 129 0.37 -4.56 15.43
CA LYS A 129 1.02 -3.73 16.45
C LYS A 129 2.41 -3.26 15.98
N ALA A 130 3.21 -4.12 15.35
CA ALA A 130 4.49 -3.73 14.77
C ALA A 130 4.34 -2.67 13.67
N CYS A 131 3.34 -2.81 12.78
CA CYS A 131 3.01 -1.81 11.77
C CYS A 131 2.67 -0.44 12.38
N ARG A 132 1.95 -0.44 13.50
CA ARG A 132 1.54 0.76 14.24
C ARG A 132 2.68 1.41 15.01
N GLU A 133 3.62 0.61 15.52
CA GLU A 133 4.83 1.05 16.24
C GLU A 133 5.95 1.50 15.30
N GLY A 134 5.89 1.14 14.01
CA GLY A 134 6.88 1.51 13.01
C GLY A 134 7.06 3.02 12.92
N TYR A 135 8.31 3.47 12.71
CA TYR A 135 8.61 4.88 12.53
C TYR A 135 7.86 5.43 11.32
N VAL A 136 7.23 6.58 11.49
CA VAL A 136 6.59 7.34 10.42
C VAL A 136 7.04 8.77 10.57
N GLU A 137 7.72 9.30 9.56
CA GLU A 137 8.00 10.73 9.49
C GLU A 137 6.67 11.47 9.29
N LYS A 138 6.32 12.29 10.28
CA LYS A 138 5.06 13.05 10.29
C LYS A 138 5.23 14.43 9.70
N GLU A 139 6.44 14.98 9.68
CA GLU A 139 6.68 16.30 9.12
C GLU A 139 7.11 16.17 7.65
N GLU A 140 6.21 16.55 6.74
CA GLU A 140 6.46 16.57 5.28
C GLU A 140 7.74 17.36 4.91
N VAL A 141 8.06 18.41 5.67
CA VAL A 141 9.18 19.32 5.45
C VAL A 141 10.52 18.83 6.01
N LYS A 142 10.51 17.86 6.96
CA LYS A 142 11.72 17.27 7.56
C LYS A 142 12.06 15.90 7.01
N GLY A 143 11.25 15.36 6.10
CA GLY A 143 11.60 14.16 5.34
C GLY A 143 12.95 14.39 4.68
N GLY A 144 14.04 13.95 5.34
CA GLY A 144 15.40 14.18 4.90
C GLY A 144 15.50 13.73 3.45
N ASP A 145 15.90 14.64 2.55
CA ASP A 145 15.88 14.43 1.10
C ASP A 145 14.65 13.65 0.59
N GLY A 146 13.46 13.98 1.10
CA GLY A 146 12.15 13.96 0.45
C GLY A 146 11.55 12.65 -0.10
N ARG A 147 12.16 11.45 0.03
CA ARG A 147 11.67 10.28 -0.75
C ARG A 147 11.71 8.89 -0.07
N TRP A 148 11.94 8.81 1.25
CA TRP A 148 12.19 7.50 1.91
C TRP A 148 11.24 7.08 3.05
N ASN A 149 10.09 7.75 3.25
CA ASN A 149 9.23 7.50 4.42
C ASN A 149 8.59 6.11 4.45
N CYS A 150 7.96 5.67 3.34
CA CYS A 150 7.33 4.35 3.26
C CYS A 150 8.33 3.21 3.44
N GLN A 151 9.54 3.41 2.96
CA GLN A 151 10.61 2.43 3.02
C GLN A 151 11.25 2.38 4.42
N GLU A 152 11.49 3.52 5.08
CA GLU A 152 11.93 3.55 6.48
C GLU A 152 10.90 2.92 7.41
N TRP A 153 9.60 3.16 7.16
CA TRP A 153 8.53 2.44 7.86
C TRP A 153 8.62 0.93 7.63
N CYS A 154 8.75 0.47 6.39
CA CYS A 154 8.92 -0.97 6.09
C CYS A 154 10.12 -1.57 6.81
N LEU A 155 11.27 -0.88 6.78
CA LEU A 155 12.50 -1.32 7.46
C LEU A 155 12.29 -1.40 8.98
N GLY A 156 11.65 -0.40 9.57
CA GLY A 156 11.34 -0.38 11.01
C GLY A 156 10.39 -1.49 11.42
N VAL A 157 9.36 -1.77 10.62
CA VAL A 157 8.46 -2.92 10.84
C VAL A 157 9.25 -4.21 10.82
N LEU A 158 10.04 -4.46 9.77
CA LEU A 158 10.81 -5.70 9.61
C LEU A 158 11.85 -5.91 10.71
N GLU A 159 12.49 -4.84 11.18
CA GLU A 159 13.38 -4.89 12.35
C GLU A 159 12.62 -5.26 13.62
N GLY A 160 11.44 -4.67 13.85
CA GLY A 160 10.55 -5.03 14.96
C GLY A 160 10.06 -6.47 14.90
N LEU A 161 9.79 -6.99 13.70
CA LEU A 161 9.43 -8.39 13.48
C LEU A 161 10.57 -9.34 13.88
N LYS A 162 11.79 -9.05 13.42
CA LYS A 162 12.99 -9.85 13.75
C LYS A 162 13.28 -9.91 15.24
N VAL A 163 13.19 -8.77 15.95
CA VAL A 163 13.41 -8.72 17.41
C VAL A 163 12.39 -9.57 18.17
N LYS A 164 11.16 -9.68 17.66
CA LYS A 164 10.07 -10.45 18.25
C LYS A 164 10.05 -11.92 17.79
N ASP A 165 11.09 -12.37 17.07
CA ASP A 165 11.15 -13.68 16.39
C ASP A 165 9.85 -13.96 15.62
N MET A 166 9.36 -12.93 14.92
CA MET A 166 8.07 -12.92 14.25
C MET A 166 8.27 -12.94 12.75
N GLY A 167 7.77 -13.98 12.11
CA GLY A 167 8.01 -14.24 10.70
C GLY A 167 8.90 -15.46 10.53
N ARG A 168 8.31 -16.58 10.12
CA ARG A 168 9.10 -17.74 9.70
C ARG A 168 9.72 -17.41 8.37
N ASP A 169 10.97 -17.81 8.22
CA ASP A 169 11.70 -17.67 6.98
C ASP A 169 11.70 -16.21 6.52
N ILE A 170 12.07 -15.24 7.37
CA ILE A 170 12.40 -13.90 6.85
C ILE A 170 13.79 -13.96 6.23
N TRP A 171 13.82 -14.12 4.90
CA TRP A 171 15.02 -14.49 4.14
C TRP A 171 16.08 -13.38 4.01
N TYR A 172 15.73 -12.13 4.32
CA TYR A 172 16.55 -10.98 3.90
C TYR A 172 17.16 -10.20 5.06
N GLY A 173 18.44 -9.84 4.93
CA GLY A 173 19.15 -8.87 5.76
C GLY A 173 18.71 -7.43 5.49
N ARG A 174 18.97 -6.50 6.43
CA ARG A 174 18.56 -5.08 6.30
C ARG A 174 19.05 -4.45 4.99
N GLU A 175 20.27 -4.76 4.57
CA GLU A 175 20.86 -4.19 3.35
C GLU A 175 20.27 -4.77 2.06
N GLU A 176 19.88 -6.05 2.05
CA GLU A 176 19.20 -6.67 0.91
C GLU A 176 17.81 -6.06 0.71
N ILE A 177 17.05 -5.89 1.80
CA ILE A 177 15.74 -5.25 1.78
C ILE A 177 15.87 -3.78 1.36
N LYS A 178 16.86 -3.05 1.88
CA LYS A 178 17.14 -1.68 1.42
C LYS A 178 17.40 -1.62 -0.08
N GLY A 179 18.15 -2.57 -0.63
CA GLY A 179 18.38 -2.66 -2.07
C GLY A 179 17.08 -2.84 -2.85
N TRP A 180 16.18 -3.70 -2.35
CA TRP A 180 14.87 -3.96 -2.97
C TRP A 180 13.88 -2.80 -2.82
N LEU A 181 13.92 -2.06 -1.70
CA LEU A 181 13.08 -0.88 -1.43
C LEU A 181 13.56 0.37 -2.18
N ARG A 182 14.60 0.30 -3.02
CA ARG A 182 14.97 1.44 -3.87
C ARG A 182 13.96 1.59 -5.01
N GLU A 183 13.64 2.84 -5.33
CA GLU A 183 12.90 3.14 -6.55
C GLU A 183 13.65 2.56 -7.75
N LYS A 184 12.92 1.83 -8.60
CA LYS A 184 13.49 1.33 -9.85
C LYS A 184 13.60 2.51 -10.81
N ASP A 185 14.68 2.57 -11.57
CA ASP A 185 14.87 3.64 -12.55
C ASP A 185 13.77 3.54 -13.63
N HIS A 186 12.93 4.58 -13.74
CA HIS A 186 11.86 4.65 -14.73
C HIS A 186 12.37 4.56 -16.17
N SER A 187 13.63 4.90 -16.43
CA SER A 187 14.21 4.83 -17.77
C SER A 187 14.39 3.39 -18.29
N LEU A 188 14.44 2.40 -17.39
CA LEU A 188 14.58 0.99 -17.74
C LEU A 188 13.24 0.27 -17.96
N MET A 189 12.12 0.88 -17.57
CA MET A 189 10.78 0.30 -17.72
C MET A 189 10.09 0.68 -19.05
N ALA A 190 10.69 1.60 -19.82
CA ALA A 190 10.12 2.08 -21.09
C ALA A 190 10.53 1.25 -22.32
N VAL A 191 11.07 0.05 -22.12
CA VAL A 191 11.51 -0.83 -23.20
C VAL A 191 11.02 -2.25 -22.96
N GLU A 192 9.75 -2.51 -23.28
CA GLU A 192 9.27 -3.78 -23.88
C GLU A 192 8.07 -3.51 -24.79
#